data_AF-A0A7C5U3G4-F1
#
_entry.id   AF-A0A7C5U3G4-F1
#
_cell.length_a   1.000
_cell.length_b   1.000
_cell.length_c   1.000
_cell.angle_alpha   90.00
_cell.angle_beta   90.00
_cell.angle_gamma   90.00
#
_symmetry.space_group_name_H-M   'P 1'
#
loop_
_entity.id
_entity.type
_entity.pdbx_description
1 polymer ?
#
loop_
_entity_poly.entity_id
_entity_poly.type
_entity_poly.pdbx_seq_one_letter_code
_entity_poly.pdbx_strand_id
1 'polypeptide(L)'
;MKFEKVALVFATIFCLLFIITYLYNVNQSNQLSHAQKVIKAYELYLSESKDFSDFVKQNNLKELDWLLSKKLLSEIRTKLDKAKISYREGNYAESVALLRSVKDSENPWIDEIYFYLGMSLYKIGEVESAKLFLSSFLDNFQYSIYRREALLILKDISNDDMKKQIDTILSTTSSVW
;
A
#
# COMPACT_ATOMS: atom_id res chain seq x y z
N MET A 1 -22.30 63.96 26.25
CA MET A 1 -21.15 63.92 25.33
C MET A 1 -19.89 63.20 25.82
N LYS A 2 -19.30 63.52 26.99
CA LYS A 2 -18.07 62.79 27.45
C LYS A 2 -18.35 61.34 27.92
N PHE A 3 -19.47 61.12 28.61
CA PHE A 3 -19.85 59.80 29.12
C PHE A 3 -20.23 58.81 28.01
N GLU A 4 -20.97 59.25 26.99
CA GLU A 4 -21.35 58.42 25.84
C GLU A 4 -20.12 57.90 25.07
N LYS A 5 -19.11 58.75 24.88
CA LYS A 5 -17.85 58.35 24.23
C LYS A 5 -17.09 57.30 25.06
N VAL A 6 -17.05 57.46 26.38
CA VAL A 6 -16.41 56.49 27.29
C VAL A 6 -17.18 55.17 27.31
N ALA A 7 -18.51 55.21 27.39
CA ALA A 7 -19.36 54.02 27.32
C ALA A 7 -19.18 53.27 25.99
N LEU A 8 -19.06 54.00 24.88
CA LEU A 8 -18.81 53.42 23.57
C LEU A 8 -17.44 52.74 23.50
N VAL A 9 -16.40 53.33 24.10
CA VAL A 9 -15.06 52.70 24.21
C VAL A 9 -15.10 51.42 25.06
N PHE A 10 -15.82 51.41 26.19
CA PHE A 10 -15.96 50.19 26.98
C PHE A 10 -16.77 49.11 26.25
N ALA A 11 -17.82 49.48 25.54
CA ALA A 11 -18.61 48.56 24.73
C ALA A 11 -17.77 47.94 23.59
N THR A 12 -16.92 48.72 22.92
CA THR A 12 -16.04 48.18 21.87
C THR A 12 -14.98 47.24 22.44
N ILE A 13 -14.36 47.57 23.58
CA ILE A 13 -13.42 46.67 24.27
C ILE A 13 -14.12 45.36 24.66
N PHE A 14 -15.32 45.44 25.23
CA PHE A 14 -16.10 44.26 25.60
C PHE A 14 -16.43 43.39 24.38
N CYS A 15 -16.89 44.00 23.29
CA CYS A 15 -17.16 43.27 22.04
C CYS A 15 -15.90 42.58 21.49
N LEU A 16 -14.75 43.25 21.53
CA LEU A 16 -13.49 42.64 21.09
C LEU A 16 -13.10 41.44 21.97
N LEU A 17 -13.18 41.57 23.30
CA LEU A 17 -12.92 40.48 24.24
C LEU A 17 -13.89 39.30 24.03
N PHE A 18 -15.16 39.60 23.78
CA PHE A 18 -16.17 38.58 23.48
C PHE A 18 -15.84 37.83 22.19
N ILE A 19 -15.50 38.54 21.10
CA ILE A 19 -15.13 37.92 19.83
C ILE A 19 -13.89 37.05 19.98
N ILE A 20 -12.85 37.54 20.66
CA ILE A 20 -11.62 36.75 20.90
C ILE A 20 -11.95 35.48 21.69
N THR A 21 -12.74 35.60 22.76
CA THR A 21 -13.13 34.46 23.60
C THR A 21 -13.97 33.46 22.83
N TYR A 22 -14.94 33.93 22.04
CA TYR A 22 -15.77 33.10 21.18
C TYR A 22 -14.93 32.33 20.15
N LEU A 23 -14.02 33.02 19.45
CA LEU A 23 -13.13 32.39 18.47
C LEU A 23 -12.20 31.36 19.14
N TYR A 24 -11.68 31.67 20.32
CA TYR A 24 -10.88 30.74 21.11
C TYR A 24 -11.68 29.47 21.46
N ASN A 25 -12.93 29.63 21.92
CA ASN A 25 -13.80 28.51 22.27
C ASN A 25 -14.16 27.64 21.04
N VAL A 26 -14.48 28.28 19.91
CA VAL A 26 -14.72 27.56 18.65
C VAL A 26 -13.47 26.76 18.23
N ASN A 27 -12.28 27.35 18.35
CA ASN A 27 -11.04 26.65 18.05
C ASN A 27 -10.81 25.45 18.99
N GLN A 28 -11.04 25.60 20.30
CA GLN A 28 -10.95 24.50 21.27
C GLN A 28 -11.95 23.38 20.96
N SER A 29 -13.19 23.73 20.63
CA SER A 29 -14.21 22.75 20.22
C SER A 29 -13.78 21.99 18.97
N ASN A 30 -13.16 22.67 17.99
CA ASN A 30 -12.66 22.02 16.78
C ASN A 30 -11.48 21.09 17.08
N GLN A 31 -10.55 21.50 17.95
CA GLN A 31 -9.43 20.65 18.40
C GLN A 31 -9.93 19.41 19.14
N LEU A 32 -10.93 19.56 20.01
CA LEU A 32 -11.54 18.43 20.71
C LEU A 32 -12.20 17.45 19.74
N SER A 33 -12.96 17.95 18.76
CA SER A 33 -13.58 17.13 17.72
C SER A 33 -12.54 16.36 16.91
N HIS A 34 -11.43 17.01 16.54
CA HIS A 34 -10.33 16.35 15.85
C HIS A 34 -9.67 15.27 16.72
N ALA A 35 -9.37 15.56 17.98
CA ALA A 35 -8.80 14.58 18.91
C ALA A 35 -9.70 13.35 19.10
N GLN A 36 -11.03 13.55 19.20
CA GLN A 36 -12.00 12.44 19.28
C GLN A 36 -11.96 11.54 18.04
N LYS A 37 -11.82 12.12 16.84
CA LYS A 37 -11.67 11.34 15.61
C LYS A 37 -10.39 10.53 15.62
N VAL A 38 -9.27 11.12 16.05
CA VAL A 38 -7.99 10.41 16.17
C VAL A 38 -8.08 9.25 17.15
N ILE A 39 -8.67 9.47 18.33
CA ILE A 39 -8.90 8.40 19.33
C ILE A 39 -9.74 7.27 18.73
N LYS A 40 -10.84 7.61 18.06
CA LYS A 40 -11.70 6.61 17.41
C LYS A 40 -10.97 5.84 16.30
N ALA A 41 -10.11 6.50 15.54
CA ALA A 41 -9.27 5.82 14.56
C ALA A 41 -8.32 4.82 15.23
N TYR A 42 -7.71 5.17 16.36
CA TYR A 42 -6.89 4.23 17.13
C TYR A 42 -7.70 3.05 17.70
N GLU A 43 -8.93 3.28 18.17
CA GLU A 43 -9.83 2.20 18.60
C GLU A 43 -10.14 1.22 17.45
N LEU A 44 -10.41 1.75 16.25
CA LEU A 44 -10.62 0.94 15.05
C LEU A 44 -9.35 0.18 14.63
N TYR A 45 -8.17 0.78 14.81
CA TYR A 45 -6.89 0.12 14.54
C TYR A 45 -6.65 -1.06 15.49
N LEU A 46 -6.83 -0.84 16.79
CA LEU A 46 -6.61 -1.86 17.83
C LEU A 46 -7.62 -2.99 17.79
N SER A 47 -8.84 -2.72 17.35
CA SER A 47 -9.89 -3.74 17.16
C SER A 47 -9.77 -4.52 15.86
N GLU A 48 -8.71 -4.28 15.07
CA GLU A 48 -8.49 -4.89 13.75
C GLU A 48 -9.66 -4.66 12.77
N SER A 49 -10.47 -3.61 12.98
CA SER A 49 -11.62 -3.33 12.13
C SER A 49 -11.19 -3.00 10.69
N LYS A 50 -11.96 -3.50 9.72
CA LYS A 50 -11.79 -3.15 8.30
C LYS A 50 -12.06 -1.65 8.05
N ASP A 51 -12.86 -1.04 8.91
CA ASP A 51 -13.32 0.36 8.76
C ASP A 51 -12.23 1.37 9.11
N PHE A 52 -11.13 0.96 9.75
CA PHE A 52 -10.02 1.85 10.11
C PHE A 52 -9.53 2.66 8.90
N SER A 53 -9.26 1.98 7.79
CA SER A 53 -8.69 2.60 6.60
C SER A 53 -9.62 3.63 5.98
N ASP A 54 -10.91 3.31 5.92
CA ASP A 54 -11.93 4.18 5.36
C ASP A 54 -12.20 5.37 6.28
N PHE A 55 -12.23 5.15 7.60
CA PHE A 55 -12.44 6.20 8.59
C PHE A 55 -11.35 7.26 8.56
N VAL A 56 -10.07 6.85 8.49
CA VAL A 56 -8.92 7.77 8.42
C VAL A 56 -8.98 8.60 7.14
N LYS A 57 -9.27 7.97 5.99
CA LYS A 57 -9.38 8.67 4.69
C LYS A 57 -10.55 9.66 4.66
N GLN A 58 -11.72 9.26 5.14
CA GLN A 58 -12.92 10.12 5.17
C GLN A 58 -12.73 11.33 6.09
N ASN A 59 -11.96 11.19 7.17
CA ASN A 59 -11.69 12.28 8.11
C ASN A 59 -10.38 13.04 7.84
N ASN A 60 -9.63 12.68 6.79
CA ASN A 60 -8.37 13.33 6.39
C ASN A 60 -7.36 13.44 7.55
N LEU A 61 -7.20 12.36 8.33
CA LEU A 61 -6.30 12.31 9.49
C LEU A 61 -4.88 11.95 9.04
N LYS A 62 -4.15 12.93 8.48
CA LYS A 62 -2.83 12.76 7.87
C LYS A 62 -1.76 12.24 8.82
N GLU A 63 -1.89 12.57 10.11
CA GLU A 63 -1.03 12.08 11.18
C GLU A 63 -1.08 10.56 11.35
N LEU A 64 -2.08 9.89 10.77
CA LEU A 64 -2.24 8.43 10.77
C LEU A 64 -1.85 7.78 9.43
N ASP A 65 -1.34 8.52 8.45
CA ASP A 65 -0.94 7.98 7.14
C ASP A 65 0.15 6.90 7.27
N TRP A 66 1.08 7.08 8.20
CA TRP A 66 2.11 6.07 8.49
C TRP A 66 1.48 4.78 9.04
N LEU A 67 0.42 4.89 9.84
CA LEU A 67 -0.27 3.75 10.45
C LEU A 67 -1.13 3.01 9.42
N LEU A 68 -1.79 3.74 8.53
CA LEU A 68 -2.44 3.20 7.34
C LEU A 68 -1.47 2.42 6.48
N SER A 69 -0.33 3.02 6.17
CA SER A 69 0.71 2.39 5.34
C SER A 69 1.24 1.13 6.01
N LYS A 70 1.49 1.18 7.32
CA LYS A 70 1.92 0.01 8.10
C LYS A 70 0.89 -1.12 8.09
N LYS A 71 -0.40 -0.80 8.26
CA LYS A 71 -1.47 -1.79 8.20
C LYS A 71 -1.56 -2.43 6.81
N LEU A 72 -1.54 -1.61 5.76
CA LEU A 72 -1.55 -2.07 4.38
C LEU A 72 -0.39 -3.02 4.09
N LEU A 73 0.84 -2.66 4.48
CA LEU A 73 2.02 -3.52 4.31
C LEU A 73 1.86 -4.85 5.07
N SER A 74 1.30 -4.82 6.28
CA SER A 74 1.01 -6.04 7.05
C SER A 74 0.01 -6.94 6.33
N GLU A 75 -1.08 -6.38 5.78
CA GLU A 75 -2.08 -7.13 5.03
C GLU A 75 -1.50 -7.74 3.75
N ILE A 76 -0.68 -6.97 3.01
CA ILE A 76 0.04 -7.46 1.83
C ILE A 76 0.95 -8.62 2.21
N ARG A 77 1.73 -8.46 3.29
CA ARG A 77 2.63 -9.52 3.77
C ARG A 77 1.88 -10.80 4.11
N THR A 78 0.78 -10.69 4.87
CA THR A 78 -0.05 -11.84 5.22
C THR A 78 -0.63 -12.53 3.98
N LYS A 79 -1.09 -11.77 2.98
CA LYS A 79 -1.61 -12.33 1.73
C LYS A 79 -0.52 -13.02 0.90
N LEU A 80 0.66 -12.42 0.82
CA LEU A 80 1.81 -13.01 0.14
C LEU A 80 2.23 -14.33 0.82
N ASP A 81 2.31 -14.37 2.14
CA ASP A 81 2.65 -15.58 2.88
C ASP A 81 1.61 -16.69 2.65
N LYS A 82 0.31 -16.36 2.66
CA LYS A 82 -0.77 -17.30 2.31
C LYS A 82 -0.69 -17.78 0.87
N ALA A 83 -0.38 -16.89 -0.08
CA ALA A 83 -0.22 -17.26 -1.48
C ALA A 83 0.95 -18.24 -1.67
N LYS A 84 2.07 -18.00 -0.99
CA LYS A 84 3.23 -18.90 -1.01
C LYS A 84 2.92 -20.28 -0.42
N ILE A 85 2.13 -20.33 0.65
CA ILE A 85 1.62 -21.61 1.19
C ILE A 85 0.75 -22.31 0.16
N SER A 86 -0.24 -21.60 -0.39
CA SER A 86 -1.15 -22.14 -1.41
C SER A 86 -0.39 -22.67 -2.63
N TYR A 87 0.63 -21.94 -3.09
CA TYR A 87 1.51 -22.37 -4.17
C TYR A 87 2.25 -23.67 -3.86
N ARG A 88 2.79 -23.81 -2.64
CA ARG A 88 3.50 -25.03 -2.20
C ARG A 88 2.57 -26.23 -2.08
N GLU A 89 1.32 -26.00 -1.72
CA GLU A 89 0.28 -27.03 -1.63
C GLU A 89 -0.30 -27.43 -3.00
N GLY A 90 0.12 -26.76 -4.08
CA GLY A 90 -0.42 -26.99 -5.43
C GLY A 90 -1.75 -26.26 -5.70
N ASN A 91 -2.24 -25.47 -4.74
CA ASN A 91 -3.43 -24.63 -4.85
C ASN A 91 -3.13 -23.35 -5.64
N TYR A 92 -2.73 -23.50 -6.90
CA TYR A 92 -2.22 -22.40 -7.72
C TYR A 92 -3.28 -21.33 -8.04
N ALA A 93 -4.55 -21.73 -8.22
CA ALA A 93 -5.64 -20.79 -8.47
C ALA A 93 -5.88 -19.83 -7.28
N GLU A 94 -5.78 -20.35 -6.05
CA GLU A 94 -5.89 -19.55 -4.83
C GLU A 94 -4.69 -18.59 -4.69
N SER A 95 -3.47 -19.08 -4.95
CA SER A 95 -2.27 -18.25 -5.01
C SER A 95 -2.44 -17.08 -5.98
N VAL A 96 -2.93 -17.33 -7.20
CA VAL A 96 -3.21 -16.28 -8.20
C VAL A 96 -4.22 -15.26 -7.66
N ALA A 97 -5.32 -15.71 -7.05
CA ALA A 97 -6.35 -14.81 -6.53
C ALA A 97 -5.81 -13.89 -5.42
N LEU A 98 -5.04 -14.46 -4.48
CA LEU A 98 -4.41 -13.70 -3.40
C LEU A 98 -3.43 -12.66 -3.94
N LEU A 99 -2.53 -13.05 -4.85
CA LEU A 99 -1.50 -12.18 -5.42
C LEU A 99 -2.09 -11.07 -6.31
N ARG A 100 -3.10 -11.39 -7.14
CA ARG A 100 -3.80 -10.37 -7.95
C ARG A 100 -4.44 -9.29 -7.07
N SER A 101 -4.89 -9.63 -5.86
CA SER A 101 -5.51 -8.66 -4.95
C SER A 101 -4.53 -7.64 -4.34
N VAL A 102 -3.21 -7.86 -4.46
CA VAL A 102 -2.18 -6.99 -3.89
C VAL A 102 -1.16 -6.47 -4.91
N LYS A 103 -1.20 -6.95 -6.16
CA LYS A 103 -0.21 -6.61 -7.19
C LYS A 103 -0.07 -5.12 -7.49
N ASP A 104 -1.16 -4.36 -7.35
CA ASP A 104 -1.19 -2.92 -7.66
C ASP A 104 -0.86 -2.05 -6.45
N SER A 105 -0.59 -2.65 -5.28
CA SER A 105 -0.22 -1.93 -4.07
C SER A 105 1.30 -1.78 -4.02
N GLU A 106 1.78 -0.55 -3.83
CA GLU A 106 3.21 -0.30 -3.64
C GLU A 106 3.70 -0.97 -2.36
N ASN A 107 4.68 -1.87 -2.49
CA ASN A 107 5.24 -2.60 -1.34
C ASN A 107 6.65 -3.14 -1.63
N PRO A 108 7.46 -3.42 -0.59
CA PRO A 108 8.83 -3.90 -0.76
C PRO A 108 8.96 -5.31 -1.36
N TRP A 109 7.88 -6.11 -1.39
CA TRP A 109 7.87 -7.50 -1.85
C TRP A 109 7.25 -7.65 -3.24
N ILE A 110 7.22 -6.57 -4.01
CA ILE A 110 6.57 -6.56 -5.33
C ILE A 110 7.23 -7.56 -6.30
N ASP A 111 8.54 -7.80 -6.16
CA ASP A 111 9.27 -8.79 -6.94
C ASP A 111 8.79 -10.22 -6.63
N GLU A 112 8.63 -10.57 -5.34
CA GLU A 112 8.03 -11.84 -4.91
C GLU A 112 6.63 -12.00 -5.48
N ILE A 113 5.80 -10.95 -5.41
CA ILE A 113 4.43 -11.00 -5.90
C ILE A 113 4.40 -11.30 -7.40
N TYR A 114 5.19 -10.58 -8.20
CA TYR A 114 5.26 -10.79 -9.65
C TYR A 114 5.79 -12.17 -10.01
N PHE A 115 6.83 -12.63 -9.31
CA PHE A 115 7.40 -13.95 -9.53
C PHE A 115 6.40 -15.06 -9.22
N TYR A 116 5.86 -15.11 -8.00
CA TYR A 116 4.90 -16.16 -7.61
C TYR A 116 3.62 -16.10 -8.43
N LEU A 117 3.20 -14.91 -8.88
CA LEU A 117 2.03 -14.77 -9.75
C LEU A 117 2.32 -15.38 -11.12
N GLY A 118 3.44 -15.03 -11.76
CA GLY A 118 3.86 -15.62 -13.02
C GLY A 118 4.01 -17.14 -12.94
N MET A 119 4.63 -17.65 -11.88
CA MET A 119 4.79 -19.09 -11.63
C MET A 119 3.45 -19.79 -11.41
N SER A 120 2.55 -19.22 -10.61
CA SER A 120 1.23 -19.80 -10.35
C SER A 120 0.40 -19.85 -11.63
N LEU A 121 0.46 -18.80 -12.46
CA LEU A 121 -0.20 -18.72 -13.77
C LEU A 121 0.32 -19.79 -14.74
N TYR A 122 1.64 -20.01 -14.77
CA TYR A 122 2.24 -21.07 -15.56
C TYR A 122 1.71 -22.45 -15.12
N LYS A 123 1.64 -22.70 -13.81
CA LYS A 123 1.18 -23.98 -13.26
C LYS A 123 -0.29 -24.28 -13.52
N ILE A 124 -1.14 -23.26 -13.65
CA ILE A 124 -2.56 -23.44 -14.05
C ILE A 124 -2.76 -23.52 -15.57
N GLY A 125 -1.70 -23.35 -16.37
CA GLY A 125 -1.77 -23.36 -17.83
C GLY A 125 -2.13 -22.03 -18.48
N GLU A 126 -2.22 -20.92 -17.73
CA GLU A 126 -2.36 -19.57 -18.27
C GLU A 126 -0.99 -19.06 -18.79
N VAL A 127 -0.47 -19.71 -19.83
CA VAL A 127 0.91 -19.51 -20.31
C VAL A 127 1.18 -18.08 -20.79
N GLU A 128 0.25 -17.46 -21.51
CA GLU A 128 0.43 -16.09 -22.01
C GLU A 128 0.45 -15.06 -20.87
N SER A 129 -0.45 -15.22 -19.89
CA SER A 129 -0.42 -14.42 -18.66
C SER A 129 0.91 -14.61 -17.92
N ALA A 130 1.38 -15.87 -17.81
CA ALA A 130 2.63 -16.19 -17.15
C ALA A 130 3.83 -15.52 -17.83
N LYS A 131 3.91 -15.57 -19.17
CA LYS A 131 4.94 -14.87 -19.94
C LYS A 131 4.97 -13.38 -19.63
N LEU A 132 3.80 -12.73 -19.66
CA LEU A 132 3.69 -11.29 -19.42
C LEU A 132 4.19 -10.90 -18.01
N PHE A 133 3.80 -11.66 -16.98
CA PHE A 133 4.25 -11.37 -15.62
C PHE A 133 5.73 -11.68 -15.41
N LEU A 134 6.23 -12.79 -15.97
CA LEU A 134 7.63 -13.17 -15.86
C LEU A 134 8.55 -12.23 -16.67
N SER A 135 8.14 -11.78 -17.87
CA SER A 135 8.90 -10.79 -18.64
C SER A 135 8.96 -9.47 -17.89
N SER A 136 7.81 -8.98 -17.42
CA SER A 136 7.74 -7.76 -16.59
C SER A 136 8.59 -7.90 -15.32
N PHE A 137 8.63 -9.07 -14.70
CA PHE A 137 9.49 -9.31 -13.54
C PHE A 137 10.97 -9.16 -13.90
N LEU A 138 11.40 -9.74 -15.02
CA LEU A 138 12.80 -9.68 -15.46
C LEU A 138 13.24 -8.27 -15.88
N ASP A 139 12.34 -7.47 -16.42
CA ASP A 139 12.63 -6.09 -16.82
C ASP A 139 12.80 -5.16 -15.61
N ASN A 140 11.96 -5.36 -14.58
CA ASN A 140 11.89 -4.45 -13.42
C ASN A 140 12.76 -4.89 -12.23
N PHE A 141 13.06 -6.18 -12.09
CA PHE A 141 13.71 -6.73 -10.88
C PHE A 141 15.03 -7.46 -11.21
N GLN A 142 16.05 -6.67 -11.54
CA GLN A 142 17.35 -7.20 -11.97
C GLN A 142 18.15 -7.91 -10.86
N TYR A 143 17.94 -7.52 -9.60
CA TYR A 143 18.67 -8.07 -8.44
C TYR A 143 17.87 -9.08 -7.62
N SER A 144 16.67 -9.46 -8.07
CA SER A 144 15.84 -10.40 -7.32
C SER A 144 16.45 -11.80 -7.33
N ILE A 145 16.36 -12.49 -6.19
CA ILE A 145 16.85 -13.86 -6.03
C ILE A 145 16.14 -14.87 -6.96
N TYR A 146 14.93 -14.54 -7.41
CA TYR A 146 14.13 -15.40 -8.30
C TYR A 146 14.46 -15.23 -9.78
N ARG A 147 15.37 -14.32 -10.14
CA ARG A 147 15.70 -14.00 -11.53
C ARG A 147 16.11 -15.21 -12.36
N ARG A 148 16.99 -16.05 -11.81
CA ARG A 148 17.46 -17.24 -12.53
C ARG A 148 16.32 -18.22 -12.79
N GLU A 149 15.48 -18.46 -11.80
CA GLU A 149 14.33 -19.36 -11.92
C GLU A 149 13.31 -18.82 -12.92
N ALA A 150 12.99 -17.52 -12.86
CA ALA A 150 12.11 -16.86 -13.81
C ALA A 150 12.63 -16.97 -15.26
N LEU A 151 13.94 -16.80 -15.49
CA LEU A 151 14.55 -16.97 -16.82
C LEU A 151 14.38 -18.41 -17.34
N LEU A 152 14.61 -19.42 -16.49
CA LEU A 152 14.48 -20.82 -16.89
C LEU A 152 13.05 -21.16 -17.30
N ILE A 153 12.07 -20.70 -16.53
CA ILE A 153 10.65 -20.93 -16.83
C ILE A 153 10.24 -20.16 -18.07
N LEU A 154 10.65 -18.89 -18.19
CA LEU A 154 10.36 -18.10 -19.38
C LEU A 154 10.97 -18.75 -20.63
N LYS A 155 12.16 -19.35 -20.53
CA LYS A 155 12.79 -20.09 -21.64
C LYS A 155 11.94 -21.28 -22.07
N ASP A 156 11.42 -22.06 -21.12
CA ASP A 156 10.60 -23.23 -21.39
C ASP A 156 9.34 -22.87 -22.19
N ILE A 157 8.68 -21.77 -21.81
CA ILE A 157 7.39 -21.37 -22.39
C ILE A 157 7.51 -20.45 -23.61
N SER A 158 8.69 -19.91 -23.91
CA SER A 158 8.88 -18.93 -24.99
C SER A 158 9.20 -19.54 -26.35
N ASN A 159 9.07 -18.72 -27.40
CA ASN A 159 9.46 -19.07 -28.75
C ASN A 159 11.00 -19.06 -28.95
N ASP A 160 11.47 -19.59 -30.08
CA ASP A 160 12.90 -19.83 -30.32
C ASP A 160 13.77 -18.56 -30.29
N ASP A 161 13.22 -17.40 -30.63
CA ASP A 161 13.96 -16.14 -30.61
C ASP A 161 14.18 -15.63 -29.17
N MET A 162 13.14 -15.67 -28.32
CA MET A 162 13.30 -15.35 -26.90
C MET A 162 14.19 -16.36 -26.18
N LYS A 163 14.14 -17.64 -26.56
CA LYS A 163 15.05 -18.67 -26.00
C LYS A 163 16.52 -18.31 -26.21
N LYS A 164 16.89 -17.88 -27.42
CA LYS A 164 18.28 -17.44 -27.74
C LYS A 164 18.71 -16.23 -26.92
N GLN A 165 17.82 -15.27 -26.73
CA GLN A 165 18.08 -14.10 -25.88
C GLN A 165 18.32 -14.51 -24.43
N ILE A 166 17.46 -15.38 -23.88
CA ILE A 166 17.60 -15.88 -22.51
C ILE A 166 18.89 -16.69 -22.33
N ASP A 167 19.29 -17.50 -23.31
CA ASP A 167 20.54 -18.27 -23.27
C ASP A 167 21.79 -17.39 -23.27
N THR A 168 21.73 -16.26 -23.98
CA THR A 168 22.80 -15.25 -23.95
C THR A 168 22.91 -14.62 -22.56
N ILE A 169 21.78 -14.32 -21.91
CA ILE A 169 21.74 -13.75 -20.55
C ILE A 169 22.27 -14.76 -19.52
N LEU A 170 21.85 -16.03 -19.60
CA LEU A 170 22.26 -17.07 -18.66
C LEU A 170 23.76 -17.39 -18.78
N SER A 171 24.28 -17.47 -20.00
CA SER A 171 25.71 -17.74 -20.24
C SER A 171 26.61 -16.61 -19.72
N THR A 172 26.24 -15.34 -19.97
CA THR A 172 26.95 -14.16 -19.45
C THR A 172 26.93 -14.10 -17.92
N THR A 173 25.84 -14.56 -17.29
CA THR A 173 25.72 -14.58 -15.82
C THR A 173 26.52 -15.72 -15.19
N SER A 174 26.72 -16.83 -15.92
CA SER A 174 27.51 -17.99 -15.45
C SER A 174 29.03 -17.80 -15.54
N SER A 175 29.51 -16.83 -16.33
CA SER A 175 30.94 -16.54 -16.51
C SER A 175 31.51 -15.54 -15.50
N VAL A 176 30.73 -15.15 -14.47
CA VAL A 176 31.10 -14.12 -13.47
C VAL A 176 31.39 -14.75 -12.09
N TRP A 177 31.55 -16.08 -12.02
CA TRP A 177 32.00 -16.80 -10.83
C TRP A 177 33.20 -17.67 -11.14
#